data_AF-A0A430J537-F1
#
_entry.id   AF-A0A430J537-F1
#
_cell.length_a   1.000
_cell.length_b   1.000
_cell.length_c   1.000
_cell.angle_alpha   90.00
_cell.angle_beta   90.00
_cell.angle_gamma   90.00
#
_symmetry.space_group_name_H-M   'P 1'
#
loop_
_entity.id
_entity.type
_entity.pdbx_description
1 polymer ?
#
loop_
_entity_poly.entity_id
_entity_poly.type
_entity_poly.pdbx_seq_one_letter_code
_entity_poly.pdbx_strand_id
1 'polypeptide(L)'
;LWNRRDLAHEAKVPLSAPSATEMTIGHNVGSKAEVDSVMEQARQAGAVMIDPAHETFWGGYGGHFQDPDGHLWEVVWNPAWENAE
;
A
#
# COMPACT_ATOMS: atom_id res chain seq x y z
N LEU A 1 -16.27 4.67 1.51
CA LEU A 1 -15.09 5.50 1.17
C LEU A 1 -14.20 5.55 2.41
N TRP A 2 -12.91 5.23 2.26
CA TRP A 2 -11.95 5.23 3.39
C TRP A 2 -11.72 6.66 3.88
N ASN A 3 -11.68 6.88 5.19
CA ASN A 3 -11.50 8.23 5.74
C ASN A 3 -10.06 8.70 5.53
N ARG A 4 -9.84 9.99 5.18
CA ARG A 4 -8.49 10.56 4.97
C ARG A 4 -7.57 10.41 6.18
N ARG A 5 -8.13 10.54 7.39
CA ARG A 5 -7.34 10.39 8.63
C ARG A 5 -6.88 8.95 8.82
N ASP A 6 -7.77 8.00 8.53
CA ASP A 6 -7.48 6.58 8.65
C ASP A 6 -6.46 6.16 7.59
N LEU A 7 -6.59 6.65 6.35
CA LEU A 7 -5.61 6.46 5.28
C LEU A 7 -4.22 6.95 5.68
N ALA A 8 -4.12 8.18 6.19
CA ALA A 8 -2.83 8.75 6.60
C ALA A 8 -2.19 7.95 7.74
N HIS A 9 -3.00 7.50 8.70
CA HIS A 9 -2.54 6.67 9.81
C HIS A 9 -2.02 5.30 9.33
N GLU A 10 -2.79 4.62 8.50
CA GLU A 10 -2.46 3.31 7.95
C GLU A 10 -1.21 3.33 7.08
N ALA A 11 -1.14 4.29 6.15
CA ALA A 11 0.01 4.45 5.27
C ALA A 11 1.22 5.12 5.94
N LYS A 12 1.15 5.46 7.23
CA LYS A 12 2.23 6.10 8.01
C LYS A 12 2.73 7.42 7.40
N VAL A 13 1.83 8.18 6.78
CA VAL A 13 2.11 9.50 6.19
C VAL A 13 1.48 10.63 7.01
N PRO A 14 2.07 11.84 7.01
CA PRO A 14 1.45 13.00 7.66
C PRO A 14 0.12 13.35 7.01
N LEU A 15 -0.88 13.70 7.83
CA LEU A 15 -2.14 14.26 7.33
C LEU A 15 -1.91 15.71 6.85
N SER A 16 -2.11 15.95 5.56
CA SER A 16 -2.02 17.28 4.94
C SER A 16 -3.38 17.97 4.77
N ALA A 17 -3.36 19.22 4.32
CA ALA A 17 -4.56 19.89 3.83
C ALA A 17 -5.20 19.09 2.68
N PRO A 18 -6.54 19.11 2.53
CA PRO A 18 -7.22 18.43 1.42
C PRO A 18 -6.69 18.85 0.05
N SER A 19 -6.60 17.89 -0.87
CA SER A 19 -6.22 18.14 -2.27
C SER A 19 -7.10 17.30 -3.20
N ALA A 20 -7.51 17.87 -4.34
CA ALA A 20 -8.27 17.14 -5.34
C ALA A 20 -7.49 15.96 -5.97
N THR A 21 -6.17 15.94 -5.81
CA THR A 21 -5.28 14.88 -6.32
C THR A 21 -4.86 13.88 -5.25
N GLU A 22 -5.34 13.99 -4.01
CA GLU A 22 -4.96 13.06 -2.96
C GLU A 22 -5.68 11.71 -3.13
N MET A 23 -4.92 10.70 -3.52
CA MET A 23 -5.40 9.33 -3.65
C MET A 23 -4.27 8.35 -3.33
N THR A 24 -4.64 7.11 -3.05
CA THR A 24 -3.72 5.96 -3.02
C THR A 24 -4.03 5.05 -4.20
N ILE A 25 -3.01 4.39 -4.74
CA ILE A 25 -3.14 3.38 -5.79
C ILE A 25 -2.98 2.00 -5.15
N GLY A 26 -4.05 1.21 -5.14
CA GLY A 26 -4.03 -0.16 -4.63
C GLY A 26 -3.64 -1.17 -5.71
N HIS A 27 -2.63 -1.98 -5.43
CA HIS A 27 -2.18 -3.09 -6.27
C HIS A 27 -2.34 -4.40 -5.49
N ASN A 28 -3.35 -5.17 -5.86
CA ASN A 28 -3.60 -6.48 -5.27
C ASN A 28 -2.80 -7.55 -6.00
N VAL A 29 -2.12 -8.40 -5.24
CA VAL A 29 -1.28 -9.50 -5.75
C VAL A 29 -1.76 -10.84 -5.21
N GLY A 30 -1.27 -11.94 -5.79
CA GLY A 30 -1.76 -13.29 -5.53
C GLY A 30 -1.07 -14.03 -4.38
N SER A 31 -0.03 -13.46 -3.76
CA SER A 31 0.60 -14.08 -2.59
C SER A 31 1.42 -13.10 -1.75
N LYS A 32 1.77 -13.48 -0.52
CA LYS A 32 2.73 -12.73 0.32
C LYS A 32 4.07 -12.51 -0.37
N ALA A 33 4.57 -13.54 -1.07
CA ALA A 33 5.85 -13.45 -1.77
C ALA A 33 5.80 -12.47 -2.95
N GLU A 34 4.65 -12.32 -3.61
CA GLU A 34 4.47 -11.30 -4.64
C GLU A 34 4.46 -9.88 -4.06
N VAL A 35 3.92 -9.69 -2.84
CA VAL A 35 4.02 -8.39 -2.14
C VAL A 35 5.49 -8.03 -1.96
N ASP A 36 6.29 -8.93 -1.38
CA ASP A 36 7.73 -8.70 -1.16
C ASP A 36 8.46 -8.40 -2.48
N SER A 37 8.15 -9.16 -3.53
CA SER A 37 8.75 -8.98 -4.86
C SER A 37 8.43 -7.61 -5.46
N VAL A 38 7.18 -7.15 -5.40
CA VAL A 38 6.77 -5.85 -5.95
C VAL A 38 7.36 -4.70 -5.12
N MET A 39 7.38 -4.83 -3.79
CA MET A 39 7.96 -3.83 -2.89
C MET A 39 9.47 -3.66 -3.16
N GLU A 40 10.19 -4.76 -3.38
CA GLU A 40 11.61 -4.71 -3.75
C GLU A 40 11.83 -4.13 -5.16
N GLN A 41 10.98 -4.46 -6.13
CA GLN A 41 11.02 -3.83 -7.46
C GLN A 41 10.82 -2.31 -7.38
N ALA A 42 9.83 -1.84 -6.60
CA ALA A 42 9.59 -0.42 -6.39
C ALA A 42 10.81 0.26 -5.76
N ARG A 43 11.39 -0.34 -4.72
CA ARG A 43 12.62 0.15 -4.07
C ARG A 43 13.77 0.28 -5.06
N GLN A 44 13.99 -0.73 -5.91
CA GLN A 44 15.03 -0.70 -6.95
C GLN A 44 14.76 0.36 -8.02
N ALA A 45 13.50 0.67 -8.30
CA ALA A 45 13.08 1.72 -9.22
C ALA A 45 13.17 3.15 -8.62
N GLY A 46 13.56 3.29 -7.35
CA GLY A 46 13.73 4.58 -6.69
C GLY A 46 12.53 5.02 -5.83
N ALA A 47 11.58 4.14 -5.55
CA ALA A 47 10.51 4.41 -4.62
C ALA A 47 11.02 4.57 -3.18
N VAL A 48 10.33 5.39 -2.40
CA VAL A 48 10.55 5.56 -0.97
C VAL A 48 9.63 4.60 -0.21
N MET A 49 10.21 3.65 0.53
CA MET A 49 9.44 2.72 1.36
C MET A 49 8.89 3.46 2.57
N ILE A 50 7.57 3.67 2.60
CA ILE A 50 6.89 4.37 3.70
C ILE A 50 6.52 3.38 4.80
N ASP A 51 6.03 2.21 4.39
CA ASP A 51 5.67 1.13 5.29
C ASP A 51 6.15 -0.21 4.72
N PRO A 52 7.16 -0.87 5.31
CA PRO A 52 7.59 -2.20 4.90
C PRO A 52 6.45 -3.22 4.90
N ALA A 53 6.56 -4.25 4.07
CA ALA A 53 5.56 -5.32 4.00
C ALA A 53 5.44 -6.04 5.36
N HIS A 54 4.21 -6.18 5.86
CA HIS A 54 3.90 -6.82 7.14
C HIS A 54 2.51 -7.45 7.15
N GLU A 55 2.24 -8.30 8.14
CA GLU A 55 0.90 -8.85 8.37
C GLU A 55 -0.06 -7.72 8.76
N THR A 56 -1.18 -7.62 8.06
CA THR A 56 -2.22 -6.62 8.36
C THR A 56 -3.12 -7.10 9.49
N PHE A 57 -3.78 -6.19 10.20
CA PHE A 57 -4.64 -6.54 11.34
C PHE A 57 -5.88 -7.37 10.93
N TRP A 58 -6.28 -7.30 9.66
CA TRP A 58 -7.44 -7.99 9.11
C TRP A 58 -7.09 -9.33 8.44
N GLY A 59 -5.83 -9.77 8.52
CA GLY A 59 -5.41 -11.11 8.10
C GLY A 59 -4.84 -11.20 6.68
N GLY A 60 -4.45 -10.09 6.07
CA GLY A 60 -3.69 -10.04 4.82
C GLY A 60 -2.21 -9.73 5.04
N TYR A 61 -1.51 -9.44 3.95
CA TYR A 61 -0.10 -9.06 3.97
C TYR A 61 0.13 -7.92 2.99
N GLY A 62 0.78 -6.85 3.41
CA GLY A 62 0.91 -5.67 2.54
C GLY A 62 1.83 -4.59 3.09
N GLY A 63 2.06 -3.56 2.29
CA GLY A 63 2.82 -2.38 2.69
C GLY A 63 2.68 -1.23 1.69
N HIS A 64 3.35 -0.13 2.00
CA HIS A 64 3.20 1.15 1.30
C HIS A 64 4.54 1.72 0.82
N PHE A 65 4.52 2.33 -0.36
CA PHE A 65 5.64 3.13 -0.87
C PHE A 65 5.15 4.39 -1.58
N GLN A 66 6.04 5.36 -1.74
CA GLN A 66 5.85 6.50 -2.64
C GLN A 66 6.73 6.34 -3.87
N ASP A 67 6.15 6.49 -5.06
CA ASP A 67 6.93 6.53 -6.29
C ASP A 67 7.79 7.82 -6.37
N PRO A 68 8.68 7.97 -7.36
CA PRO A 68 9.56 9.14 -7.46
C PRO A 68 8.82 10.50 -7.57
N ASP A 69 7.55 10.50 -7.97
CA ASP A 69 6.70 11.69 -8.07
C ASP A 69 5.84 11.91 -6.80
N GLY A 70 5.93 11.00 -5.82
CA GLY A 70 5.27 11.09 -4.53
C GLY A 70 3.87 10.49 -4.48
N HIS A 71 3.42 9.76 -5.52
CA HIS A 71 2.13 9.06 -5.45
C HIS A 71 2.22 7.91 -4.46
N LEU A 72 1.20 7.78 -3.60
CA LEU A 72 1.14 6.73 -2.59
C LEU A 72 0.59 5.44 -3.22
N TRP A 73 1.33 4.35 -3.02
CA TRP A 73 0.96 3.01 -3.46
C TRP A 73 0.78 2.10 -2.25
N GLU A 74 -0.23 1.23 -2.33
CA GLU A 74 -0.43 0.09 -1.44
C GLU A 74 -0.28 -1.19 -2.27
N VAL A 75 0.61 -2.10 -1.84
CA VAL A 75 0.69 -3.45 -2.39
C VAL A 75 0.19 -4.42 -1.35
N VAL A 76 -0.81 -5.22 -1.70
CA VAL A 76 -1.49 -6.05 -0.72
C VAL A 76 -1.90 -7.41 -1.31
N TRP A 77 -1.74 -8.44 -0.50
CA TRP A 77 -2.34 -9.75 -0.70
C TRP A 77 -3.47 -9.94 0.31
N ASN A 78 -4.68 -10.17 -0.21
CA ASN A 78 -5.87 -10.44 0.58
C ASN A 78 -6.33 -11.89 0.40
N PRO A 79 -6.08 -12.79 1.36
CA PRO A 79 -6.47 -14.20 1.25
C PRO A 79 -7.99 -14.42 1.18
N ALA A 80 -8.80 -13.45 1.63
CA ALA A 80 -10.25 -13.56 1.55
C ALA A 80 -10.78 -13.50 0.11
N TRP A 81 -9.99 -12.94 -0.83
CA TRP A 81 -10.39 -12.83 -2.24
C TRP A 81 -10.07 -14.06 -3.08
N GLU A 82 -9.23 -14.97 -2.58
CA GLU A 82 -8.97 -16.25 -3.24
C GLU A 82 -10.18 -17.19 -3.22
N ASN A 83 -11.12 -16.96 -2.29
CA ASN A 83 -12.33 -17.78 -2.11
C ASN A 83 -13.61 -17.10 -2.66
N ALA A 84 -13.48 -15.99 -3.38
CA ALA A 84 -14.62 -15.28 -3.96
C ALA A 84 -14.98 -15.87 -5.34
N GLU A 85 -15.63 -17.04 -5.33
CA GLU A 85 -16.42 -17.56 -6.47
C GLU A 85 -17.90 -17.17 -6.34
#